data_AF-G3T8L8-F1
#
_entry.id   AF-G3T8L8-F1
#
_cell.length_a   1.000
_cell.length_b   1.000
_cell.length_c   1.000
_cell.angle_alpha   90.00
_cell.angle_beta   90.00
_cell.angle_gamma   90.00
#
_symmetry.space_group_name_H-M   'P 1'
#
loop_
_entity.id
_entity.type
_entity.pdbx_description
1 polymer ?
#
loop_
_entity_poly.entity_id
_entity_poly.type
_entity_poly.pdbx_seq_one_letter_code
_entity_poly.pdbx_strand_id
1 'polypeptide(L)'
;RCRASLPRWWYNITDESCQQFVYGGCDGNDNNYLTKEESVFACPLIENAIDVPATSRSEAEPSVLSVPRRQDSDDLSSDVFNYEEYCTAKAVTGPCRAAFPRWYFDAEKNSCSNFIYGGCRGNKNSYRSKEECMHRCFGKQSYPVLPRSSKVVVLAGLCMMVLTLCLGASVLCLVRAARRNQERTLSTIWTSEDDKEHLVKNTYTL
;
A
#
# COMPACT_ATOMS: atom_id res chain seq x y z
N ARG A 1 -2.27 -24.38 -42.15
CA ARG A 1 -2.02 -22.92 -42.26
C ARG A 1 -2.66 -22.25 -41.06
N CYS A 2 -1.88 -21.58 -40.22
CA CYS A 2 -2.42 -20.88 -39.06
C CYS A 2 -3.21 -19.63 -39.52
N ARG A 3 -4.28 -19.31 -38.78
CA ARG A 3 -5.28 -18.29 -39.12
C ARG A 3 -5.57 -17.35 -37.95
N ALA A 4 -4.61 -17.21 -37.03
CA ALA A 4 -4.74 -16.25 -35.94
C ALA A 4 -4.46 -14.83 -36.46
N SER A 5 -5.03 -13.83 -35.79
CA SER A 5 -4.78 -12.42 -36.06
C SER A 5 -4.26 -11.79 -34.78
N LEU A 6 -2.98 -12.01 -34.48
CA LEU A 6 -2.36 -11.56 -33.24
C LEU A 6 -1.51 -10.31 -33.51
N PRO A 7 -1.84 -9.14 -32.92
CA PRO A 7 -0.97 -7.98 -33.01
C PRO A 7 0.35 -8.26 -32.27
N ARG A 8 1.47 -8.04 -32.95
CA ARG A 8 2.83 -8.28 -32.45
C ARG A 8 3.76 -7.18 -32.90
N TRP A 9 4.91 -7.08 -32.26
CA TRP A 9 5.98 -6.15 -32.61
C TRP A 9 7.16 -6.90 -33.20
N TRP A 10 7.85 -6.30 -34.15
CA TRP A 10 9.13 -6.78 -34.65
C TRP A 10 10.08 -5.58 -34.75
N TYR A 11 11.37 -5.85 -34.61
CA TYR A 11 12.41 -4.87 -34.78
C TYR A 11 12.89 -4.84 -36.23
N ASN A 12 12.75 -3.69 -36.86
CA ASN A 12 13.30 -3.42 -38.17
C ASN A 12 14.69 -2.80 -37.99
N ILE A 13 15.72 -3.56 -38.34
CA ILE A 13 17.12 -3.11 -38.25
C ILE A 13 17.47 -2.02 -39.27
N THR A 14 16.81 -2.01 -40.43
CA THR A 14 17.06 -1.02 -41.48
C THR A 14 16.53 0.36 -41.08
N ASP A 15 15.36 0.39 -40.45
CA ASP A 15 14.71 1.62 -40.00
C ASP A 15 15.01 1.93 -38.52
N GLU A 16 15.87 1.13 -37.88
CA GLU A 16 16.18 1.17 -36.44
C GLU A 16 14.94 1.39 -35.56
N SER A 17 13.84 0.70 -35.90
CA SER A 17 12.54 1.00 -35.30
C SER A 17 11.74 -0.26 -35.03
N CYS A 18 10.96 -0.20 -33.94
CA CYS A 18 10.00 -1.24 -33.60
C CYS A 18 8.68 -0.96 -34.31
N GLN A 19 8.22 -1.93 -35.09
CA GLN A 19 7.03 -1.82 -35.92
C GLN A 19 6.02 -2.92 -35.57
N GLN A 20 4.73 -2.64 -35.69
CA GLN A 20 3.67 -3.60 -35.40
C GLN A 20 3.33 -4.42 -36.65
N PHE A 21 3.05 -5.71 -36.47
CA PHE A 21 2.58 -6.62 -37.52
C PHE A 21 1.53 -7.61 -36.99
N VAL A 22 0.85 -8.31 -37.89
CA VAL A 22 -0.14 -9.35 -37.55
C VAL A 22 0.49 -10.73 -37.71
N TYR A 23 0.65 -11.45 -36.59
CA TYR A 23 1.18 -12.80 -36.58
C TYR A 23 0.09 -13.87 -36.73
N GLY A 24 0.32 -14.79 -37.67
CA GLY A 24 -0.62 -15.86 -38.04
C GLY A 24 -0.81 -16.97 -37.00
N GLY A 25 0.04 -17.01 -35.96
CA GLY A 25 -0.10 -17.93 -34.81
C GLY A 25 0.75 -19.20 -34.84
N CYS A 26 1.52 -19.46 -35.90
CA CYS A 26 2.56 -20.49 -35.95
C CYS A 26 3.64 -20.13 -36.98
N ASP A 27 4.73 -20.90 -36.98
CA ASP A 27 5.85 -20.80 -37.94
C ASP A 27 6.52 -19.42 -38.00
N GLY A 28 6.55 -18.71 -36.86
CA GLY A 28 7.25 -17.42 -36.71
C GLY A 28 8.75 -17.56 -36.42
N ASN A 29 9.43 -16.42 -36.31
CA ASN A 29 10.82 -16.32 -35.87
C ASN A 29 10.92 -15.55 -34.53
N ASP A 30 12.13 -15.44 -33.98
CA ASP A 30 12.39 -14.79 -32.68
C ASP A 30 12.12 -13.28 -32.68
N ASN A 31 12.06 -12.64 -33.86
CA ASN A 31 11.76 -11.22 -34.01
C ASN A 31 10.23 -10.98 -33.95
N ASN A 32 9.61 -11.39 -32.85
CA ASN A 32 8.15 -11.39 -32.66
C ASN A 32 7.78 -11.22 -31.18
N TYR A 33 7.53 -9.97 -30.79
CA TYR A 33 7.33 -9.55 -29.40
C TYR A 33 5.89 -9.17 -29.12
N LEU A 34 5.48 -9.27 -27.86
CA LEU A 34 4.11 -8.93 -27.47
C LEU A 34 3.96 -7.41 -27.24
N THR A 35 5.02 -6.77 -26.73
CA THR A 35 5.05 -5.34 -26.41
C THR A 35 6.15 -4.62 -27.19
N LYS A 36 6.01 -3.29 -27.32
CA LYS A 36 7.00 -2.46 -28.00
C LYS A 36 8.30 -2.44 -27.18
N GLU A 37 8.18 -2.42 -25.87
CA GLU A 37 9.29 -2.35 -24.92
C GLU A 37 10.17 -3.60 -25.01
N GLU A 38 9.56 -4.79 -25.11
CA GLU A 38 10.28 -6.05 -25.38
C GLU A 38 11.02 -6.01 -26.72
N SER A 39 10.41 -5.45 -27.77
CA SER A 39 11.06 -5.34 -29.08
C SER A 39 12.24 -4.38 -29.11
N VAL A 40 12.18 -3.30 -28.31
CA VAL A 40 13.30 -2.35 -28.15
C VAL A 40 14.44 -2.99 -27.37
N PHE A 41 14.11 -3.78 -26.34
CA PHE A 41 15.10 -4.39 -25.46
C PHE A 41 15.82 -5.59 -26.06
N ALA A 42 15.17 -6.33 -26.97
CA ALA A 42 15.73 -7.53 -27.58
C ALA A 42 16.86 -7.25 -28.60
N CYS A 43 17.13 -5.98 -28.91
CA CYS A 43 18.15 -5.59 -29.86
C CYS A 43 19.51 -5.40 -29.18
N PRO A 44 20.62 -5.87 -29.80
CA PRO A 44 21.93 -5.51 -29.33
C PRO A 44 22.11 -4.00 -29.50
N LEU A 45 22.44 -3.30 -28.42
CA LEU A 45 23.03 -1.98 -28.51
C LEU A 45 24.27 -2.11 -29.40
N ILE A 46 24.21 -1.59 -30.63
CA ILE A 46 25.38 -1.48 -31.49
C ILE A 46 26.21 -0.33 -30.93
N GLU A 47 27.04 -0.60 -29.92
CA GLU A 47 28.23 0.23 -29.70
C GLU A 47 29.39 -0.43 -30.43
N ASN A 48 29.72 0.14 -31.59
CA ASN A 48 30.97 -0.12 -32.27
C ASN A 48 32.13 0.41 -31.41
N ALA A 49 32.74 -0.45 -30.59
CA ALA A 49 34.10 -0.27 -30.09
C ALA A 49 34.75 -1.64 -29.80
N ILE A 50 35.48 -2.14 -30.81
CA ILE A 50 36.82 -2.77 -30.76
C ILE A 50 37.11 -3.77 -29.61
N ASP A 51 37.30 -5.04 -30.02
CA ASP A 51 38.10 -6.13 -29.45
C ASP A 51 38.00 -6.47 -27.94
N VAL A 52 37.44 -7.66 -27.63
CA VAL A 52 38.07 -8.78 -26.88
C VAL A 52 36.98 -9.78 -26.39
N PRO A 53 37.17 -11.11 -26.54
CA PRO A 53 36.18 -12.10 -26.11
C PRO A 53 36.37 -12.62 -24.67
N ALA A 54 35.22 -12.93 -24.08
CA ALA A 54 34.93 -13.89 -23.00
C ALA A 54 35.46 -13.61 -21.57
N THR A 55 34.52 -13.57 -20.61
CA THR A 55 34.40 -14.51 -19.46
C THR A 55 33.88 -13.83 -18.18
N SER A 56 32.65 -14.18 -17.79
CA SER A 56 32.12 -14.39 -16.42
C SER A 56 32.31 -13.34 -15.29
N ARG A 57 31.16 -13.06 -14.65
CA ARG A 57 30.89 -12.80 -13.21
C ARG A 57 31.01 -11.38 -12.61
N SER A 58 30.04 -11.17 -11.72
CA SER A 58 29.98 -10.32 -10.51
C SER A 58 29.67 -8.82 -10.63
N GLU A 59 28.53 -8.48 -10.01
CA GLU A 59 28.16 -7.28 -9.25
C GLU A 59 29.15 -6.11 -9.22
N ALA A 60 28.69 -4.94 -9.66
CA ALA A 60 28.85 -3.65 -8.97
C ALA A 60 28.04 -2.56 -9.69
N GLU A 61 27.12 -1.90 -8.96
CA GLU A 61 26.81 -0.49 -9.20
C GLU A 61 28.10 0.34 -9.03
N PRO A 62 28.31 1.51 -9.69
CA PRO A 62 27.47 2.68 -9.42
C PRO A 62 27.38 3.76 -10.52
N SER A 63 26.58 4.78 -10.20
CA SER A 63 26.82 6.23 -10.41
C SER A 63 25.87 6.98 -11.36
N VAL A 64 25.09 7.82 -10.70
CA VAL A 64 24.10 8.80 -11.18
C VAL A 64 24.79 10.01 -11.82
N LEU A 65 24.23 10.53 -12.92
CA LEU A 65 24.39 11.95 -13.30
C LEU A 65 23.08 12.54 -13.89
N SER A 66 22.21 12.95 -12.97
CA SER A 66 21.46 14.22 -12.88
C SER A 66 21.13 15.13 -14.09
N VAL A 67 19.85 15.59 -14.09
CA VAL A 67 19.24 16.93 -14.43
C VAL A 67 18.50 17.05 -15.80
N PRO A 68 17.36 17.80 -15.96
CA PRO A 68 16.63 18.71 -15.03
C PRO A 68 15.15 18.38 -14.72
N ARG A 69 14.73 18.91 -13.55
CA ARG A 69 13.33 19.05 -13.11
C ARG A 69 12.51 19.89 -14.09
N ARG A 70 11.29 19.45 -14.37
CA ARG A 70 10.12 20.34 -14.38
C ARG A 70 9.17 19.87 -13.28
N GLN A 71 8.84 20.81 -12.39
CA GLN A 71 7.71 20.69 -11.49
C GLN A 71 6.44 20.80 -12.32
N ASP A 72 5.69 19.72 -12.37
CA ASP A 72 4.25 19.83 -12.24
C ASP A 72 3.82 18.88 -11.13
N SER A 73 2.82 19.35 -10.39
CA SER A 73 2.47 18.91 -9.06
C SER A 73 1.46 17.76 -9.17
N ASP A 74 1.52 16.82 -8.22
CA ASP A 74 0.48 15.83 -7.93
C ASP A 74 0.13 14.80 -9.02
N ASP A 75 1.00 13.80 -9.22
CA ASP A 75 0.51 12.44 -9.55
C ASP A 75 1.43 11.34 -8.99
N LEU A 76 1.43 11.18 -7.66
CA LEU A 76 1.95 9.98 -7.00
C LEU A 76 0.92 8.85 -7.13
N SER A 77 0.64 8.43 -8.36
CA SER A 77 -0.19 7.26 -8.68
C SER A 77 0.40 6.44 -9.83
N SER A 78 1.72 6.45 -10.00
CA SER A 78 2.40 5.45 -10.84
C SER A 78 2.68 4.20 -9.99
N ASP A 79 1.90 3.16 -10.27
CA ASP A 79 2.16 1.74 -9.99
C ASP A 79 2.02 1.26 -8.55
N VAL A 80 0.82 1.44 -7.97
CA VAL A 80 0.39 0.59 -6.86
C VAL A 80 0.26 -0.85 -7.38
N PHE A 81 1.31 -1.65 -7.18
CA PHE A 81 1.24 -3.08 -7.42
C PHE A 81 0.09 -3.67 -6.59
N ASN A 82 -0.95 -4.15 -7.27
CA ASN A 82 -2.12 -4.73 -6.62
C ASN A 82 -1.78 -6.11 -6.03
N TYR A 83 -1.16 -6.11 -4.85
CA TYR A 83 -0.74 -7.34 -4.17
C TYR A 83 -1.91 -8.29 -3.95
N GLU A 84 -3.12 -7.78 -3.73
CA GLU A 84 -4.28 -8.64 -3.50
C GLU A 84 -4.64 -9.48 -4.72
N GLU A 85 -4.71 -8.87 -5.90
CA GLU A 85 -5.08 -9.56 -7.12
C GLU A 85 -4.00 -10.56 -7.58
N TYR A 86 -2.74 -10.19 -7.42
CA TYR A 86 -1.60 -10.96 -7.94
C TYR A 86 -1.05 -11.99 -6.96
N CYS A 87 -1.24 -11.82 -5.65
CA CYS A 87 -0.54 -12.65 -4.65
C CYS A 87 -1.46 -13.25 -3.59
N THR A 88 -2.58 -12.62 -3.22
CA THR A 88 -3.45 -13.17 -2.16
C THR A 88 -4.68 -13.92 -2.72
N ALA A 89 -5.08 -13.64 -3.96
CA ALA A 89 -6.17 -14.34 -4.62
C ALA A 89 -5.92 -15.86 -4.69
N LYS A 90 -6.92 -16.69 -4.34
CA LYS A 90 -6.79 -18.16 -4.37
C LYS A 90 -6.52 -18.68 -5.79
N ALA A 91 -5.82 -19.80 -5.95
CA ALA A 91 -5.63 -20.43 -7.25
C ALA A 91 -6.98 -20.76 -7.94
N VAL A 92 -7.10 -20.45 -9.24
CA VAL A 92 -8.32 -20.70 -10.02
C VAL A 92 -8.00 -21.54 -11.26
N THR A 93 -8.50 -22.78 -11.29
CA THR A 93 -8.40 -23.64 -12.48
C THR A 93 -9.20 -23.09 -13.65
N GLY A 94 -10.37 -22.50 -13.41
CA GLY A 94 -11.25 -22.01 -14.46
C GLY A 94 -12.06 -23.13 -15.14
N PRO A 95 -12.97 -22.80 -16.08
CA PRO A 95 -13.93 -23.75 -16.63
C PRO A 95 -13.40 -24.58 -17.81
N CYS A 96 -12.26 -24.19 -18.40
CA CYS A 96 -11.65 -24.94 -19.48
C CYS A 96 -10.97 -26.23 -18.97
N ARG A 97 -10.80 -27.21 -19.86
CA ARG A 97 -10.38 -28.58 -19.50
C ARG A 97 -8.92 -28.92 -19.88
N ALA A 98 -8.11 -27.93 -20.23
CA ALA A 98 -6.68 -28.17 -20.42
C ALA A 98 -5.98 -28.36 -19.07
N ALA A 99 -4.75 -28.90 -19.08
CA ALA A 99 -3.99 -29.13 -17.85
C ALA A 99 -2.64 -28.40 -17.92
N PHE A 100 -2.64 -27.10 -17.63
CA PHE A 100 -1.41 -26.31 -17.57
C PHE A 100 -0.87 -26.26 -16.14
N PRO A 101 0.30 -26.84 -15.84
CA PRO A 101 0.93 -26.66 -14.54
C PRO A 101 1.30 -25.19 -14.37
N ARG A 102 0.88 -24.61 -13.24
CA ARG A 102 1.12 -23.21 -12.88
C ARG A 102 1.48 -23.12 -11.41
N TRP A 103 2.02 -21.97 -11.02
CA TRP A 103 2.35 -21.65 -9.65
C TRP A 103 1.44 -20.53 -9.15
N TYR A 104 1.01 -20.61 -7.90
CA TYR A 104 0.31 -19.52 -7.23
C TYR A 104 0.97 -19.27 -5.87
N PHE A 105 0.91 -18.04 -5.41
CA PHE A 105 1.39 -17.67 -4.08
C PHE A 105 0.33 -18.04 -3.05
N ASP A 106 0.70 -18.89 -2.11
CA ASP A 106 -0.10 -19.23 -0.94
C ASP A 106 0.32 -18.27 0.19
N ALA A 107 -0.52 -17.28 0.46
CA ALA A 107 -0.26 -16.26 1.48
C ALA A 107 -0.24 -16.84 2.91
N GLU A 108 -0.95 -17.95 3.16
CA GLU A 108 -0.94 -18.63 4.47
C GLU A 108 0.40 -19.32 4.71
N LYS A 109 0.95 -19.96 3.67
CA LYS A 109 2.28 -20.60 3.71
C LYS A 109 3.43 -19.64 3.43
N ASN A 110 3.12 -18.42 3.02
CA ASN A 110 4.07 -17.42 2.52
C ASN A 110 5.03 -18.00 1.45
N SER A 111 4.50 -18.84 0.56
CA SER A 111 5.30 -19.62 -0.40
C SER A 111 4.50 -19.97 -1.67
N CYS A 112 5.19 -20.24 -2.77
CA CYS A 112 4.57 -20.62 -4.03
C CYS A 112 4.32 -22.13 -4.11
N SER A 113 3.08 -22.50 -4.41
CA SER A 113 2.62 -23.88 -4.61
C SER A 113 2.14 -24.11 -6.04
N ASN A 114 2.19 -25.35 -6.52
CA ASN A 114 1.70 -25.69 -7.86
C ASN A 114 0.19 -25.94 -7.87
N PHE A 115 -0.44 -25.68 -9.01
CA PHE A 115 -1.82 -26.04 -9.30
C PHE A 115 -2.01 -26.27 -10.81
N ILE A 116 -3.16 -26.82 -11.21
CA ILE A 116 -3.52 -27.00 -12.62
C ILE A 116 -4.46 -25.89 -13.08
N TYR A 117 -4.04 -25.14 -14.09
CA TYR A 117 -4.86 -24.15 -14.78
C TYR A 117 -5.53 -24.76 -16.01
N GLY A 118 -6.84 -24.58 -16.10
CA GLY A 118 -7.72 -25.09 -17.15
C GLY A 118 -7.51 -24.47 -18.52
N GLY A 119 -6.80 -23.33 -18.59
CA GLY A 119 -6.46 -22.62 -19.83
C GLY A 119 -7.32 -21.38 -20.10
N CYS A 120 -8.40 -21.15 -19.35
CA CYS A 120 -9.21 -19.94 -19.49
C CYS A 120 -9.82 -19.47 -18.15
N ARG A 121 -10.12 -18.16 -18.06
CA ARG A 121 -10.84 -17.51 -16.95
C ARG A 121 -10.26 -17.83 -15.55
N GLY A 122 -8.94 -17.74 -15.41
CA GLY A 122 -8.25 -17.71 -14.12
C GLY A 122 -8.13 -16.29 -13.56
N ASN A 123 -7.33 -16.13 -12.50
CA ASN A 123 -6.96 -14.83 -11.94
C ASN A 123 -5.45 -14.55 -12.14
N LYS A 124 -4.96 -13.45 -11.56
CA LYS A 124 -3.55 -13.01 -11.73
C LYS A 124 -2.55 -13.76 -10.85
N ASN A 125 -3.00 -14.41 -9.78
CA ASN A 125 -2.16 -15.29 -8.97
C ASN A 125 -1.93 -16.65 -9.68
N SER A 126 -1.31 -16.60 -10.85
CA SER A 126 -1.05 -17.74 -11.73
C SER A 126 0.21 -17.48 -12.58
N TYR A 127 1.33 -18.03 -12.14
CA TYR A 127 2.66 -17.84 -12.72
C TYR A 127 3.13 -19.11 -13.45
N ARG A 128 4.08 -18.95 -14.38
CA ARG A 128 4.62 -20.07 -15.15
C ARG A 128 5.70 -20.83 -14.40
N SER A 129 6.45 -20.16 -13.53
CA SER A 129 7.49 -20.75 -12.71
C SER A 129 7.37 -20.39 -11.23
N LYS A 130 8.04 -21.17 -10.39
CA LYS A 130 8.11 -20.90 -8.94
C LYS A 130 8.87 -19.61 -8.69
N GLU A 131 9.92 -19.36 -9.45
CA GLU A 131 10.82 -18.21 -9.34
C GLU A 131 10.07 -16.91 -9.66
N GLU A 132 9.26 -16.91 -10.72
CA GLU A 132 8.41 -15.78 -11.10
C GLU A 132 7.43 -15.44 -9.97
N CYS A 133 6.74 -16.46 -9.44
CA CYS A 133 5.81 -16.32 -8.33
C CYS A 133 6.49 -15.76 -7.08
N MET A 134 7.64 -16.31 -6.69
CA MET A 134 8.37 -15.87 -5.50
C MET A 134 8.89 -14.44 -5.69
N HIS A 135 9.47 -14.12 -6.84
CA HIS A 135 9.96 -12.77 -7.14
C HIS A 135 8.82 -11.73 -7.13
N ARG A 136 7.61 -12.12 -7.55
CA ARG A 136 6.46 -11.22 -7.60
C ARG A 136 5.79 -11.01 -6.24
N CYS A 137 5.78 -12.02 -5.36
CA CYS A 137 4.93 -12.02 -4.17
C CYS A 137 5.67 -12.16 -2.83
N PHE A 138 6.84 -12.80 -2.82
CA PHE A 138 7.60 -13.02 -1.59
C PHE A 138 8.20 -11.71 -1.08
N GLY A 139 8.06 -11.45 0.23
CA GLY A 139 8.59 -10.24 0.87
C GLY A 139 7.93 -8.92 0.43
N LYS A 140 6.95 -8.98 -0.47
CA LYS A 140 6.21 -7.82 -1.01
C LYS A 140 4.82 -7.67 -0.41
N GLN A 141 4.59 -8.24 0.79
CA GLN A 141 3.45 -7.81 1.61
C GLN A 141 3.54 -6.30 1.64
N SER A 142 2.61 -5.64 0.97
CA SER A 142 2.53 -4.20 0.95
C SER A 142 2.71 -3.77 2.40
N TYR A 143 3.69 -2.89 2.64
CA TYR A 143 3.63 -1.93 3.75
C TYR A 143 2.16 -1.71 4.05
N PRO A 144 1.68 -1.93 5.29
CA PRO A 144 0.26 -1.86 5.56
C PRO A 144 -0.20 -0.54 4.96
N VAL A 145 -0.96 -0.62 3.85
CA VAL A 145 -1.57 0.52 3.22
C VAL A 145 -2.57 0.88 4.29
N LEU A 146 -2.13 1.73 5.22
CA LEU A 146 -2.94 2.20 6.31
C LEU A 146 -4.17 2.74 5.59
N PRO A 147 -5.34 2.09 5.71
CA PRO A 147 -6.45 2.40 4.83
C PRO A 147 -6.69 3.90 4.96
N ARG A 148 -7.09 4.56 3.88
CA ARG A 148 -7.37 6.01 3.90
C ARG A 148 -8.32 6.38 5.06
N SER A 149 -9.13 5.42 5.51
CA SER A 149 -9.98 5.37 6.70
C SER A 149 -9.25 5.46 8.05
N SER A 150 -8.02 4.96 8.18
CA SER A 150 -7.24 4.97 9.43
C SER A 150 -6.87 6.38 9.87
N LYS A 151 -6.66 7.31 8.94
CA LYS A 151 -6.47 8.72 9.31
C LYS A 151 -7.73 9.29 9.98
N VAL A 152 -8.91 8.92 9.50
CA VAL A 152 -10.20 9.33 10.08
C VAL A 152 -10.43 8.67 11.43
N VAL A 153 -10.12 7.38 11.58
CA VAL A 153 -10.26 6.66 12.85
C VAL A 153 -9.29 7.19 13.90
N VAL A 154 -8.03 7.48 13.52
CA VAL A 154 -7.05 8.07 14.43
C VAL A 154 -7.46 9.48 14.83
N LEU A 155 -7.91 10.33 13.89
CA LEU A 155 -8.43 11.66 14.22
C LEU A 155 -9.67 11.59 15.12
N ALA A 156 -10.62 10.71 14.81
CA ALA A 156 -11.82 10.52 15.64
C ALA A 156 -11.45 10.05 17.05
N GLY A 157 -10.52 9.10 17.17
CA GLY A 157 -10.00 8.64 18.45
C GLY A 157 -9.35 9.77 19.25
N LEU A 158 -8.47 10.56 18.64
CA LEU A 158 -7.84 11.70 19.29
C LEU A 158 -8.87 12.76 19.73
N CYS A 159 -9.86 13.08 18.88
CA CYS A 159 -10.92 14.01 19.23
C CYS A 159 -11.74 13.51 20.42
N MET A 160 -12.10 12.22 20.46
CA MET A 160 -12.84 11.64 21.59
C MET A 160 -12.03 11.65 22.88
N MET A 161 -10.73 11.36 22.82
CA MET A 161 -9.83 11.45 23.98
C MET A 161 -9.74 12.88 24.52
N VAL A 162 -9.61 13.88 23.65
CA VAL A 162 -9.58 15.30 24.07
C VAL A 162 -10.91 15.71 24.69
N LEU A 163 -12.05 15.33 24.09
CA LEU A 163 -13.38 15.65 24.63
C LEU A 163 -13.58 15.05 26.03
N THR A 164 -13.18 13.80 26.26
CA THR A 164 -13.30 13.16 27.58
C THR A 164 -12.43 13.85 28.64
N LEU A 165 -11.20 14.25 28.28
CA LEU A 165 -10.32 15.01 29.17
C LEU A 165 -10.88 16.40 29.48
N CYS A 166 -11.40 17.11 28.48
CA CYS A 166 -12.02 18.43 28.66
C CYS A 166 -13.28 18.37 29.53
N LEU A 167 -14.16 17.39 29.31
CA LEU A 167 -15.34 17.18 30.14
C LEU A 167 -14.95 16.80 31.57
N GLY A 168 -13.97 15.91 31.75
CA GLY A 168 -13.44 15.55 33.07
C GLY A 168 -12.86 16.75 33.82
N ALA A 169 -12.07 17.58 33.15
CA ALA A 169 -11.51 18.80 33.74
C ALA A 169 -12.61 19.83 34.08
N SER A 170 -13.60 20.02 33.21
CA SER A 170 -14.75 20.91 33.45
C SER A 170 -15.55 20.47 34.67
N VAL A 171 -15.92 19.19 34.76
CA VAL A 171 -16.63 18.63 35.92
C VAL A 171 -15.81 18.80 37.19
N LEU A 172 -14.50 18.54 37.16
CA LEU A 172 -13.62 18.73 38.31
C LEU A 172 -13.56 20.21 38.75
N CYS A 173 -13.50 21.14 37.80
CA CYS A 173 -13.56 22.58 38.07
C CYS A 173 -14.91 22.98 38.68
N LEU A 174 -16.02 22.46 38.15
CA LEU A 174 -17.36 22.71 38.70
C LEU A 174 -17.51 22.15 40.12
N VAL A 175 -17.02 20.93 40.38
CA VAL A 175 -17.03 20.36 41.75
C VAL A 175 -16.16 21.18 42.69
N ARG A 176 -14.98 21.64 42.26
CA ARG A 176 -14.13 22.51 43.07
C ARG A 176 -14.77 23.89 43.30
N ALA A 177 -15.41 24.46 42.30
CA ALA A 177 -16.14 25.72 42.42
C ALA A 177 -17.36 25.57 43.34
N ALA A 178 -18.12 24.48 43.23
CA ALA A 178 -19.24 24.16 44.10
C ALA A 178 -18.79 23.94 45.55
N ARG A 179 -17.69 23.20 45.78
CA ARG A 179 -17.10 23.03 47.12
C ARG A 179 -16.64 24.36 47.70
N ARG A 180 -15.90 25.18 46.93
CA ARG A 180 -15.48 26.53 47.35
C ARG A 180 -16.68 27.43 47.61
N ASN A 181 -17.75 27.32 46.82
CA ASN A 181 -18.97 28.08 47.01
C ASN A 181 -19.69 27.61 48.29
N GLN A 182 -19.72 26.30 48.55
CA GLN A 182 -20.28 25.74 49.78
C GLN A 182 -19.51 26.19 51.02
N GLU A 183 -18.17 26.22 50.96
CA GLU A 183 -17.31 26.78 52.01
C GLU A 183 -17.60 28.27 52.24
N ARG A 184 -17.80 29.06 51.17
CA ARG A 184 -18.20 30.47 51.25
C ARG A 184 -19.63 30.66 51.78
N THR A 185 -20.58 29.79 51.41
CA THR A 185 -21.95 29.83 51.95
C THR A 185 -21.99 29.43 53.41
N LEU A 186 -21.16 28.46 53.84
CA LEU A 186 -21.04 28.08 55.24
C LEU A 186 -20.41 29.21 56.07
N SER A 187 -19.37 29.88 55.53
CA SER A 187 -18.74 31.04 56.19
C SER A 187 -19.61 32.30 56.19
N THR A 188 -20.61 32.40 55.29
CA THR A 188 -21.59 33.51 55.28
C THR A 188 -22.85 33.19 56.07
N ILE A 189 -23.20 31.91 56.27
CA ILE A 189 -24.20 31.48 57.25
C ILE A 189 -23.65 31.65 58.67
N TRP A 190 -22.35 31.41 58.88
CA TRP A 190 -21.67 31.67 60.14
C TRP A 190 -21.06 33.08 60.15
N THR A 191 -21.91 34.09 60.07
CA THR A 191 -21.49 35.51 60.17
C THR A 191 -21.53 36.01 61.61
N SER A 192 -20.71 37.04 61.88
CA SER A 192 -20.52 37.77 63.15
C SER A 192 -21.79 38.17 63.95
N GLU A 193 -22.99 38.08 63.37
CA GLU A 193 -24.25 38.37 64.06
C GLU A 193 -24.70 37.21 64.96
N ASP A 194 -24.45 35.95 64.57
CA ASP A 194 -24.78 34.78 65.40
C ASP A 194 -23.86 34.66 66.63
N ASP A 195 -22.58 35.03 66.47
CA ASP A 195 -21.62 35.04 67.59
C ASP A 195 -22.01 36.07 68.68
N LYS A 196 -22.64 37.18 68.29
CA LYS A 196 -23.12 38.20 69.22
C LYS A 196 -24.39 37.76 69.94
N GLU A 197 -25.34 37.11 69.26
CA GLU A 197 -26.54 36.59 69.92
C GLU A 197 -26.24 35.47 70.94
N HIS A 198 -25.27 34.60 70.64
CA HIS A 198 -24.92 33.49 71.54
C HIS A 198 -24.20 33.95 72.83
N LEU A 199 -23.38 35.01 72.75
CA LEU A 199 -22.72 35.59 73.92
C LEU A 199 -23.70 36.39 74.80
N VAL A 200 -24.65 37.09 74.19
CA VAL A 200 -25.66 37.87 74.93
C VAL A 200 -26.62 36.95 75.68
N LYS A 201 -27.08 35.84 75.08
CA LYS A 201 -28.02 34.89 75.73
C LYS A 201 -27.45 34.21 76.99
N ASN A 202 -26.15 33.93 77.05
CA ASN A 202 -25.51 33.32 78.23
C ASN A 202 -25.29 34.29 79.41
N THR A 203 -25.53 35.58 79.24
CA THR A 203 -25.30 36.60 80.28
C THR A 203 -26.57 36.88 81.11
N TYR A 204 -27.74 36.38 80.68
CA TYR A 204 -29.04 36.62 81.33
C TYR A 204 -29.64 35.39 82.04
N THR A 205 -28.88 34.30 82.22
CA THR A 205 -29.35 33.06 82.86
C THR A 205 -28.61 32.75 84.18
N LEU A 206 -28.44 33.75 85.05
CA LEU A 206 -27.89 33.60 86.39
C LEU A 206 -28.88 34.11 87.44
#